data_AF-A0A812S0L8-F1
#
_entry.id   AF-A0A812S0L8-F1
#
_cell.length_a   1.000
_cell.length_b   1.000
_cell.length_c   1.000
_cell.angle_alpha   90.00
_cell.angle_beta   90.00
_cell.angle_gamma   90.00
#
_symmetry.space_group_name_H-M   'P 1'
#
loop_
_entity.id
_entity.type
_entity.pdbx_description
1 polymer ?
#
loop_
_entity_poly.entity_id
_entity_poly.type
_entity_poly.pdbx_seq_one_letter_code
_entity_poly.pdbx_strand_id
1 'polypeptide(L)'
;MSVSLSELVHYCTLKVREEEIREQQLRDLAVKAWKLPFVAVVQPAKDGEDNKEAHERRQRMQVLKDRQKMIARDQRMELRKKRRRREEDRDISERIALGQAGQPSRSEMMFDQRLFNQSAGIDSGFFGGSDEKVAVYDKPLFADRSQASIYKFHKDLTSSSARRFAPVEFECEDEEGSC
;
A
#
# COMPACT_ATOMS: atom_id res chain seq x y z
N MET A 1 22.74 -43.02 -11.49
CA MET A 1 22.69 -43.10 -10.02
C MET A 1 21.23 -43.07 -9.60
N SER A 2 20.60 -44.23 -9.47
CA SER A 2 19.20 -44.34 -9.04
C SER A 2 19.17 -44.50 -7.52
N VAL A 3 18.69 -43.48 -6.82
CA VAL A 3 18.50 -43.52 -5.36
C VAL A 3 17.33 -44.47 -5.08
N SER A 4 17.53 -45.43 -4.18
CA SER A 4 16.49 -46.39 -3.82
C SER A 4 15.41 -45.72 -2.98
N LEU A 5 14.15 -46.21 -3.07
CA LEU A 5 13.05 -45.70 -2.23
C LEU A 5 13.37 -45.80 -0.73
N SER A 6 14.16 -46.79 -0.31
CA SER A 6 14.64 -46.95 1.07
C SER A 6 15.58 -45.82 1.51
N GLU A 7 16.50 -45.39 0.64
CA GLU A 7 17.39 -44.26 0.92
C GLU A 7 16.62 -42.94 0.98
N LEU A 8 15.62 -42.77 0.12
CA LEU A 8 14.75 -41.58 0.14
C LEU A 8 13.91 -41.50 1.41
N VAL A 9 13.31 -42.62 1.85
CA VAL A 9 12.54 -42.68 3.10
C VAL A 9 13.44 -42.41 4.31
N HIS A 10 14.64 -43.00 4.35
CA HIS A 10 15.62 -42.74 5.41
C HIS A 10 16.09 -41.28 5.44
N TYR A 11 16.31 -40.67 4.27
CA TYR A 11 16.63 -39.25 4.18
C TYR A 11 15.46 -38.39 4.68
N CYS A 12 14.21 -38.73 4.33
CA CYS A 12 13.03 -38.04 4.84
C CYS A 12 12.91 -38.14 6.37
N THR A 13 13.14 -39.30 6.99
CA THR A 13 13.07 -39.44 8.45
C THR A 13 14.21 -38.71 9.16
N LEU A 14 15.42 -38.73 8.60
CA LEU A 14 16.53 -37.92 9.09
C LEU A 14 16.23 -36.43 8.99
N LYS A 15 15.63 -35.98 7.88
CA LYS A 15 15.22 -34.59 7.70
C LYS A 15 14.15 -34.17 8.70
N VAL A 16 13.14 -35.01 8.95
CA VAL A 16 12.12 -34.75 9.98
C VAL A 16 12.76 -34.64 11.36
N ARG A 17 13.66 -35.56 11.72
CA ARG A 17 14.36 -35.56 13.01
C ARG A 17 15.27 -34.33 13.18
N GLU A 18 15.90 -33.88 12.11
CA GLU A 18 16.74 -32.67 12.12
C GLU A 18 15.90 -31.40 12.36
N GLU A 19 14.74 -31.29 11.73
CA GLU A 19 13.79 -30.20 11.98
C GLU A 19 13.24 -30.23 13.42
N GLU A 20 12.92 -31.41 13.96
CA GLU A 20 12.48 -31.55 15.36
C GLU A 20 13.53 -31.04 16.35
N ILE A 21 14.81 -31.34 16.13
CA ILE A 21 15.92 -30.87 16.98
C ILE A 21 16.06 -29.34 16.87
N ARG A 22 15.96 -28.78 15.67
CA ARG A 22 15.97 -27.31 15.48
C ARG A 22 14.80 -26.66 16.19
N GLU A 23 13.61 -27.25 16.10
CA GLU A 23 12.43 -26.75 16.78
C GLU A 23 12.59 -26.80 18.31
N GLN A 24 13.16 -27.88 18.85
CA GLN A 24 13.49 -27.99 20.28
C GLN A 24 14.49 -26.91 20.72
N GLN A 25 15.54 -26.67 19.94
CA GLN A 25 16.52 -25.61 20.24
C GLN A 25 15.87 -24.22 20.28
N LEU A 26 14.95 -23.93 19.34
CA LEU A 26 14.18 -22.68 19.32
C LEU A 26 13.22 -22.59 20.50
N ARG A 27 12.55 -23.69 20.86
CA ARG A 27 11.66 -23.77 22.04
C ARG A 27 12.45 -23.53 23.33
N ASP A 28 13.62 -24.14 23.49
CA ASP A 28 14.48 -23.93 24.66
C ASP A 28 15.01 -22.49 24.74
N LEU A 29 15.38 -21.91 23.60
CA LEU A 29 15.79 -20.51 23.52
C LEU A 29 14.64 -19.58 23.91
N ALA A 30 13.41 -19.85 23.44
CA ALA A 30 12.21 -19.11 23.83
C ALA A 30 11.89 -19.27 25.33
N VAL A 31 11.97 -20.49 25.88
CA VAL A 31 11.76 -20.75 27.32
C VAL A 31 12.82 -20.04 28.16
N LYS A 32 14.09 -20.04 27.74
CA LYS A 32 15.17 -19.28 28.40
C LYS A 32 14.91 -17.77 28.31
N ALA A 33 14.52 -17.27 27.15
CA ALA A 33 14.16 -15.86 26.95
C ALA A 33 12.95 -15.42 27.78
N TRP A 34 12.02 -16.33 28.12
CA TRP A 34 10.90 -16.05 29.02
C TRP A 34 11.27 -16.17 30.50
N LYS A 35 12.08 -17.18 30.88
CA LYS A 35 12.51 -17.40 32.27
C LYS A 35 13.45 -16.31 32.78
N LEU A 36 14.40 -15.83 31.98
CA LEU A 36 15.38 -14.82 32.40
C LEU A 36 14.76 -13.49 32.86
N PRO A 37 13.82 -12.85 32.14
CA PRO A 37 13.18 -11.62 32.61
C PRO A 37 12.16 -11.87 33.73
N PHE A 38 11.53 -13.05 33.79
CA PHE A 38 10.52 -13.36 34.80
C PHE A 38 11.14 -13.68 36.17
N VAL A 39 12.21 -14.49 36.21
CA VAL A 39 12.86 -14.95 37.45
C VAL A 39 13.69 -13.86 38.13
N ALA A 40 14.30 -12.95 37.36
CA ALA A 40 15.08 -11.84 37.92
C ALA A 40 14.20 -10.74 38.55
N VAL A 41 12.95 -10.62 38.10
CA VAL A 41 12.02 -9.56 38.52
C VAL A 41 11.05 -10.08 39.58
N VAL A 42 10.54 -11.30 39.46
CA VAL A 42 9.58 -11.87 40.42
C VAL A 42 10.30 -12.85 41.35
N GLN A 43 10.73 -12.38 42.52
CA GLN A 43 11.10 -13.29 43.60
C GLN A 43 9.81 -13.93 44.16
N PRO A 44 9.76 -15.27 44.31
CA PRO A 44 8.61 -15.92 44.92
C PRO A 44 8.44 -15.44 46.36
N ALA A 45 7.20 -15.21 46.79
CA ALA A 45 6.91 -14.87 48.17
C ALA A 45 7.41 -15.99 49.08
N LYS A 46 8.13 -15.65 50.15
CA LYS A 46 8.52 -16.61 51.18
C LYS A 46 7.29 -16.89 52.07
N ASP A 47 7.10 -18.14 52.43
CA ASP A 47 6.02 -18.53 53.35
C ASP A 47 6.29 -17.94 54.74
N GLY A 48 5.40 -17.07 55.23
CA GLY A 48 5.52 -16.41 56.54
C GLY A 48 5.88 -14.91 56.53
N GLU A 49 5.85 -14.24 55.37
CA GLU A 49 6.18 -12.82 55.28
C GLU A 49 5.13 -11.89 55.93
N ASP A 50 5.61 -10.90 56.67
CA ASP A 50 4.77 -9.85 57.25
C ASP A 50 4.08 -9.02 56.16
N ASN A 51 2.81 -8.65 56.40
CA ASN A 51 1.97 -7.92 55.45
C ASN A 51 2.59 -6.57 55.00
N LYS A 52 3.43 -5.97 55.85
CA LYS A 52 4.19 -4.75 55.56
C LYS A 52 5.33 -4.99 54.58
N GLU A 53 6.10 -6.06 54.77
CA GLU A 53 7.23 -6.44 53.89
C GLU A 53 6.73 -6.83 52.49
N ALA A 54 5.60 -7.54 52.44
CA ALA A 54 4.91 -7.86 51.19
C ALA A 54 4.39 -6.59 50.46
N HIS A 55 4.00 -5.55 51.17
CA HIS A 55 3.56 -4.28 50.58
C HIS A 55 4.75 -3.47 50.03
N GLU A 56 5.84 -3.36 50.78
CA GLU A 56 7.06 -2.70 50.31
C GLU A 56 7.65 -3.36 49.07
N ARG A 57 7.62 -4.71 49.00
CA ARG A 57 8.06 -5.44 47.80
C ARG A 57 7.22 -5.06 46.58
N ARG A 58 5.89 -5.00 46.73
CA ARG A 58 4.99 -4.59 45.62
C ARG A 58 5.27 -3.16 45.16
N GLN A 59 5.56 -2.24 46.08
CA GLN A 59 5.92 -0.86 45.71
C GLN A 59 7.24 -0.81 44.94
N ARG A 60 8.29 -1.50 45.40
CA ARG A 60 9.58 -1.58 44.68
C ARG A 60 9.39 -2.16 43.28
N MET A 61 8.56 -3.19 43.16
CA MET A 61 8.22 -3.83 41.89
C MET A 61 7.42 -2.91 40.95
N GLN A 62 6.49 -2.12 41.48
CA GLN A 62 5.76 -1.11 40.71
C GLN A 62 6.72 -0.05 40.16
N VAL A 63 7.63 0.48 40.98
CA VAL A 63 8.63 1.47 40.55
C VAL A 63 9.52 0.93 39.44
N LEU A 64 10.01 -0.32 39.56
CA LEU A 64 10.81 -0.96 38.52
C LEU A 64 10.01 -1.16 37.23
N LYS A 65 8.77 -1.64 37.34
CA LYS A 65 7.87 -1.85 36.20
C LYS A 65 7.56 -0.54 35.49
N ASP A 66 7.34 0.54 36.23
CA ASP A 66 7.07 1.85 35.65
C ASP A 66 8.31 2.44 35.00
N ARG A 67 9.50 2.28 35.61
CA ARG A 67 10.78 2.64 34.96
C ARG A 67 11.02 1.87 33.66
N GLN A 68 10.72 0.57 33.63
CA GLN A 68 10.81 -0.25 32.41
C GLN A 68 9.82 0.20 31.34
N LYS A 69 8.56 0.51 31.71
CA LYS A 69 7.58 1.06 30.77
C LYS A 69 8.05 2.39 30.18
N MET A 70 8.66 3.25 30.99
CA MET A 70 9.20 4.54 30.55
C MET A 70 10.34 4.33 29.54
N ILE A 71 11.30 3.47 29.85
CA ILE A 71 12.41 3.13 28.92
C ILE A 71 11.86 2.54 27.61
N ALA A 72 10.91 1.61 27.67
CA ALA A 72 10.32 1.00 26.48
C ALA A 72 9.54 2.04 25.64
N ARG A 73 8.84 2.96 26.28
CA ARG A 73 8.18 4.09 25.60
C ARG A 73 9.21 5.00 24.94
N ASP A 74 10.28 5.35 25.64
CA ASP A 74 11.33 6.22 25.13
C ASP A 74 12.06 5.60 23.94
N GLN A 75 12.41 4.31 24.00
CA GLN A 75 12.98 3.57 22.87
C GLN A 75 12.03 3.54 21.66
N ARG A 76 10.73 3.30 21.88
CA ARG A 76 9.73 3.33 20.80
C ARG A 76 9.64 4.73 20.18
N MET A 77 9.69 5.77 21.00
CA MET A 77 9.66 7.16 20.53
C MET A 77 10.95 7.54 19.80
N GLU A 78 12.10 7.08 20.26
CA GLU A 78 13.40 7.30 19.61
C GLU A 78 13.47 6.63 18.24
N LEU A 79 13.04 5.37 18.13
CA LEU A 79 12.95 4.65 16.86
C LEU A 79 12.02 5.37 15.88
N ARG A 80 10.86 5.86 16.36
CA ARG A 80 9.94 6.67 15.56
C ARG A 80 10.57 7.98 15.10
N LYS A 81 11.27 8.70 15.99
CA LYS A 81 12.00 9.93 15.65
C LYS A 81 13.10 9.68 14.61
N LYS A 82 13.89 8.60 14.76
CA LYS A 82 14.94 8.21 13.81
C LYS A 82 14.36 7.81 12.44
N ARG A 83 13.20 7.17 12.40
CA ARG A 83 12.48 6.92 11.15
C ARG A 83 12.00 8.22 10.50
N ARG A 84 11.38 9.10 11.28
CA ARG A 84 10.87 10.38 10.79
C ARG A 84 11.98 11.28 10.24
N ARG A 85 13.11 11.41 10.94
CA ARG A 85 14.29 12.15 10.43
C ARG A 85 14.77 11.61 9.09
N ARG A 86 14.91 10.29 8.98
CA ARG A 86 15.28 9.63 7.71
C ARG A 86 14.24 9.81 6.60
N GLU A 87 12.99 10.10 6.92
CA GLU A 87 11.92 10.37 5.95
C GLU A 87 11.87 11.85 5.57
N GLU A 88 12.21 12.74 6.51
CA GLU A 88 12.37 14.19 6.32
C GLU A 88 13.55 14.50 5.39
N ASP A 89 14.66 13.77 5.51
CA ASP A 89 15.89 13.95 4.71
C ASP A 89 15.82 13.32 3.30
N ARG A 90 14.71 12.66 2.91
CA ARG A 90 14.59 12.02 1.58
C ARG A 90 14.21 13.02 0.50
N ASP A 91 14.87 12.89 -0.64
CA ASP A 91 14.55 13.67 -1.83
C ASP A 91 13.12 13.40 -2.32
N ILE A 92 12.53 14.42 -2.96
CA ILE A 92 11.13 14.40 -3.40
C ILE A 92 10.88 13.24 -4.37
N SER A 93 11.82 12.95 -5.27
CA SER A 93 11.74 11.82 -6.21
C SER A 93 11.81 10.46 -5.52
N GLU A 94 12.63 10.30 -4.48
CA GLU A 94 12.68 9.07 -3.67
C GLU A 94 11.43 8.90 -2.81
N ARG A 95 10.88 9.99 -2.27
CA ARG A 95 9.61 9.96 -1.56
C ARG A 95 8.44 9.58 -2.47
N ILE A 96 8.48 9.99 -3.74
CA ILE A 96 7.50 9.57 -4.76
C ILE A 96 7.70 8.09 -5.11
N ALA A 97 8.94 7.65 -5.35
CA ALA A 97 9.26 6.25 -5.65
C ALA A 97 8.90 5.29 -4.50
N LEU A 98 9.06 5.74 -3.24
CA LEU A 98 8.65 4.99 -2.04
C LEU A 98 7.15 5.14 -1.71
N GLY A 99 6.39 5.89 -2.50
CA GLY A 99 4.95 6.09 -2.29
C GLY A 99 4.59 6.86 -1.00
N GLN A 100 5.55 7.55 -0.40
CA GLN A 100 5.38 8.31 0.86
C GLN A 100 4.96 9.77 0.64
N ALA A 101 5.24 10.32 -0.54
CA ALA A 101 4.76 11.64 -0.91
C ALA A 101 3.29 11.54 -1.37
N GLY A 102 2.37 11.91 -0.48
CA GLY A 102 1.04 12.39 -0.83
C GLY A 102 0.27 11.51 -1.82
N GLN A 103 0.03 10.24 -1.50
CA GLN A 103 -1.21 9.65 -1.99
C GLN A 103 -2.33 10.50 -1.36
N PRO A 104 -3.19 11.21 -2.13
CA PRO A 104 -4.38 11.79 -1.55
C PRO A 104 -5.11 10.64 -0.85
N SER A 105 -5.45 10.80 0.43
CA SER A 105 -6.11 9.78 1.25
C SER A 105 -7.55 9.54 0.81
N ARG A 106 -7.81 9.38 -0.49
CA ARG A 106 -9.10 9.00 -1.03
C ARG A 106 -9.22 7.49 -0.91
N SER A 107 -9.38 7.07 0.34
CA SER A 107 -9.59 5.69 0.79
C SER A 107 -10.93 5.11 0.33
N GLU A 108 -11.80 5.89 -0.32
CA GLU A 108 -13.09 5.42 -0.79
C GLU A 108 -13.20 5.64 -2.29
N MET A 109 -12.82 4.58 -3.01
CA MET A 109 -13.15 4.26 -4.40
C MET A 109 -12.56 5.20 -5.47
N MET A 110 -11.46 4.73 -6.08
CA MET A 110 -10.92 5.26 -7.33
C MET A 110 -11.89 4.96 -8.49
N PHE A 111 -12.99 5.69 -8.57
CA PHE A 111 -13.83 5.66 -9.75
C PHE A 111 -13.15 6.42 -10.89
N ASP A 112 -13.21 5.86 -12.11
CA ASP A 112 -12.74 6.54 -13.31
C ASP A 112 -13.56 7.82 -13.55
N GLN A 113 -12.87 8.95 -13.78
CA GLN A 113 -13.48 10.24 -14.05
C GLN A 113 -14.51 10.19 -15.18
N ARG A 114 -14.32 9.29 -16.16
CA ARG A 114 -15.25 9.12 -17.28
C ARG A 114 -16.62 8.58 -16.87
N LEU A 115 -16.71 7.92 -15.72
CA LEU A 115 -17.99 7.43 -15.20
C LEU A 115 -18.92 8.57 -14.78
N PHE A 116 -18.37 9.70 -14.34
CA PHE A 116 -19.14 10.86 -13.89
C PHE A 116 -19.57 11.81 -15.02
N ASN A 117 -19.00 11.64 -16.21
CA ASN A 117 -19.36 12.41 -17.40
C ASN A 117 -20.47 11.75 -18.22
N GLN A 118 -21.21 10.80 -17.64
CA GLN A 118 -22.33 10.12 -18.31
C GLN A 118 -23.65 10.84 -17.96
N SER A 119 -24.39 11.30 -18.96
CA SER A 119 -25.72 11.91 -18.80
C SER A 119 -26.83 10.89 -18.49
N ALA A 120 -26.52 9.59 -18.46
CA ALA A 120 -27.48 8.49 -18.44
C ALA A 120 -28.26 8.29 -17.12
N GLY A 121 -27.93 9.04 -16.06
CA GLY A 121 -28.52 8.84 -14.73
C GLY A 121 -29.71 9.74 -14.37
N ILE A 122 -29.90 10.88 -15.03
CA ILE A 122 -30.96 11.85 -14.69
C ILE A 122 -32.18 11.70 -15.63
N ASP A 123 -31.95 11.25 -16.87
CA ASP A 123 -32.96 11.21 -17.94
C ASP A 123 -33.75 9.89 -18.02
N SER A 124 -33.27 8.83 -17.37
CA SER A 124 -33.77 7.46 -17.52
C SER A 124 -34.89 7.05 -16.55
N GLY A 125 -35.38 7.95 -15.66
CA GLY A 125 -36.27 7.50 -14.58
C GLY A 125 -37.22 8.50 -13.94
N PHE A 126 -37.29 9.76 -14.37
CA PHE A 126 -38.18 10.76 -13.75
C PHE A 126 -39.08 11.47 -14.76
N PHE A 127 -39.99 10.73 -15.38
CA PHE A 127 -41.19 11.32 -15.99
C PHE A 127 -42.21 11.52 -14.88
N GLY A 128 -42.19 12.69 -14.24
CA GLY A 128 -42.93 12.99 -13.02
C GLY A 128 -44.39 12.50 -13.02
N GLY A 129 -44.65 11.45 -12.22
CA GLY A 129 -45.97 11.08 -11.68
C GLY A 129 -47.11 10.78 -12.65
N SER A 130 -46.94 10.92 -13.97
CA SER A 130 -47.98 10.62 -14.95
C SER A 130 -47.81 9.18 -15.42
N ASP A 131 -48.58 8.28 -14.83
CA ASP A 131 -48.71 6.84 -15.16
C ASP A 131 -49.13 6.58 -16.63
N GLU A 132 -49.40 7.64 -17.40
CA GLU A 132 -49.88 7.59 -18.78
C GLU A 132 -48.75 7.50 -19.83
N LYS A 133 -47.48 7.65 -19.44
CA LYS A 133 -46.34 7.63 -20.36
C LYS A 133 -45.30 6.59 -19.95
N VAL A 134 -45.49 5.36 -20.42
CA VAL A 134 -44.49 4.29 -20.30
C VAL A 134 -43.43 4.47 -21.38
N ALA A 135 -42.31 5.09 -21.05
CA ALA A 135 -41.11 5.02 -21.88
C ALA A 135 -40.53 3.59 -21.76
N VAL A 136 -40.86 2.71 -22.70
CA VAL A 136 -40.40 1.30 -22.71
C VAL A 136 -38.89 1.18 -22.97
N TYR A 137 -38.29 2.20 -23.58
CA TYR A 137 -36.88 2.19 -23.96
C TYR A 137 -36.14 3.40 -23.42
N ASP A 138 -34.92 3.15 -22.95
CA ASP A 138 -34.02 4.17 -22.39
C ASP A 138 -33.40 5.09 -23.45
N LYS A 139 -33.45 4.68 -24.73
CA LYS A 139 -32.82 5.41 -25.84
C LYS A 139 -33.81 5.65 -26.97
N PRO A 140 -33.80 6.84 -27.59
CA PRO A 140 -34.60 7.10 -28.78
C PRO A 140 -34.12 6.22 -29.95
N LEU A 141 -35.05 5.80 -30.80
CA LEU A 141 -34.76 4.97 -31.99
C LEU A 141 -33.83 5.68 -32.98
N PHE A 142 -33.87 7.02 -33.03
CA PHE A 142 -32.98 7.84 -33.84
C PHE A 142 -32.18 8.78 -32.94
N ALA A 143 -30.86 8.81 -33.14
CA ALA A 143 -30.02 9.85 -32.56
C ALA A 143 -30.46 11.22 -33.09
N ASP A 144 -30.43 12.24 -32.23
CA ASP A 144 -30.91 13.58 -32.57
C ASP A 144 -30.24 14.08 -33.87
N ARG A 145 -31.04 14.47 -34.86
CA ARG A 145 -30.57 14.84 -36.21
C ARG A 145 -29.60 16.02 -36.18
N SER A 146 -29.63 16.81 -35.11
CA SER A 146 -28.70 17.90 -34.82
C SER A 146 -27.25 17.42 -34.63
N GLN A 147 -27.05 16.22 -34.06
CA GLN A 147 -25.74 15.61 -33.85
C GLN A 147 -25.35 14.64 -34.98
N ALA A 148 -26.33 14.09 -35.70
CA ALA A 148 -26.13 13.20 -36.83
C ALA A 148 -25.94 13.96 -38.16
N SER A 149 -25.25 15.11 -38.16
CA SER A 149 -24.84 15.74 -39.42
C SER A 149 -23.82 14.83 -40.11
N ILE A 150 -24.30 14.01 -41.05
CA ILE A 150 -23.53 12.97 -41.76
C ILE A 150 -22.26 13.54 -42.41
N TYR A 151 -22.27 14.82 -42.76
CA TYR A 151 -21.11 15.51 -43.29
C TYR A 151 -20.92 16.86 -42.61
N LYS A 152 -19.73 17.08 -42.06
CA LYS A 152 -19.27 18.38 -41.57
C LYS A 152 -17.89 18.67 -42.15
N PHE A 153 -17.81 19.68 -43.02
CA PHE A 153 -16.56 20.11 -43.60
C PHE A 153 -15.70 20.83 -42.56
N HIS A 154 -14.50 20.30 -42.30
CA HIS A 154 -13.52 20.90 -41.40
C HIS A 154 -12.29 21.38 -42.17
N LYS A 155 -12.26 22.68 -42.48
CA LYS A 155 -11.18 23.35 -43.24
C LYS A 155 -9.79 23.19 -42.57
N ASP A 156 -9.76 23.11 -41.25
CA ASP A 156 -8.50 23.02 -40.50
C ASP A 156 -7.89 21.62 -40.60
N LEU A 157 -8.73 20.57 -40.59
CA LEU A 157 -8.25 19.21 -40.82
C LEU A 157 -7.79 19.03 -42.26
N THR A 158 -8.53 19.56 -43.25
CA THR A 158 -8.17 19.44 -44.66
C THR A 158 -6.93 20.26 -45.04
N SER A 159 -6.73 21.42 -44.41
CA SER A 159 -5.49 22.20 -44.58
C SER A 159 -4.30 21.58 -43.84
N SER A 160 -4.51 21.00 -42.64
CA SER A 160 -3.45 20.28 -41.92
C SER A 160 -3.01 19.01 -42.64
N SER A 161 -3.91 18.32 -43.35
CA SER A 161 -3.54 17.17 -44.19
C SER A 161 -2.77 17.65 -45.41
N ALA A 162 -3.17 18.75 -46.05
CA ALA A 162 -2.43 19.34 -47.16
C ALA A 162 -0.99 19.75 -46.78
N ARG A 163 -0.78 20.30 -45.57
CA ARG A 163 0.57 20.63 -45.06
C ARG A 163 1.41 19.41 -44.72
N ARG A 164 0.79 18.30 -44.29
CA ARG A 164 1.49 17.05 -43.97
C ARG A 164 2.01 16.29 -45.19
N PHE A 165 1.44 16.54 -46.37
CA PHE A 165 1.89 15.98 -47.64
C PHE A 165 2.64 17.00 -48.51
N ALA A 166 2.93 18.20 -47.99
CA ALA A 166 3.75 19.16 -48.70
C ALA A 166 5.21 18.68 -48.71
N PRO A 167 5.91 18.74 -49.85
CA PRO A 167 7.33 18.41 -49.92
C PRO A 167 8.13 19.34 -49.00
N VAL A 168 9.08 18.78 -48.26
CA VAL A 168 9.98 19.54 -47.38
C VAL A 168 10.97 20.29 -48.26
N GLU A 169 10.94 21.61 -48.20
CA GLU A 169 11.97 22.44 -48.83
C GLU A 169 13.21 22.46 -47.91
N PHE A 170 14.35 22.03 -48.46
CA PHE A 170 15.65 22.17 -47.81
C PHE A 170 16.23 23.53 -48.21
N GLU A 171 16.47 24.38 -47.22
CA GLU A 171 17.27 25.59 -47.43
C GLU A 171 18.73 25.16 -47.66
N CYS A 172 19.19 25.27 -48.90
CA CYS A 172 20.62 25.24 -49.21
C CYS A 172 21.17 26.61 -48.84
N GLU A 173 21.85 26.71 -47.71
CA GLU A 173 22.65 27.87 -47.37
C GLU A 173 23.85 27.90 -48.33
N ASP A 174 23.76 28.73 -49.38
CA ASP A 174 24.88 29.07 -50.24
C ASP A 174 25.85 29.95 -49.43
N GLU A 175 26.84 29.32 -48.80
CA GLU A 175 28.01 29.97 -48.22
C GLU A 175 28.87 30.58 -49.35
N GLU A 176 28.47 31.76 -49.84
CA GLU A 176 29.34 32.63 -50.63
C GLU A 176 30.17 33.51 -49.69
N GLY A 177 31.43 33.11 -49.49
CA GLY A 177 32.42 33.87 -48.75
C GLY A 177 32.83 35.19 -49.44
N SER A 178 33.20 36.18 -48.61
CA SER A 178 33.90 37.40 -49.04
C SER A 178 35.02 37.74 -48.06
N CYS A 179 36.27 37.56 -48.53
CA CYS A 179 37.59 38.01 -48.03
C CYS A 179 38.04 37.62 -46.61
#